data_AF-A0A935X1V0-F1
#
_entry.id   AF-A0A935X1V0-F1
#
_cell.length_a   1.000
_cell.length_b   1.000
_cell.length_c   1.000
_cell.angle_alpha   90.00
_cell.angle_beta   90.00
_cell.angle_gamma   90.00
#
_symmetry.space_group_name_H-M   'P 1'
#
loop_
_entity.id
_entity.type
_entity.pdbx_description
1 polymer ?
#
loop_
_entity_poly.entity_id
_entity_poly.type
_entity_poly.pdbx_seq_one_letter_code
_entity_poly.pdbx_strand_id
1 'polypeptide(L)'
;MQFPTQIYVATQPVNLHLSFDRLAGLVRDALGGDPRAGHAFLFHNKRTTHVKLLWHDGRSYRILYCRLDRGRFRIPMSIPAGAVHVEVSSRELELILEGIDDKLLRLARRTVR
;
A
#
# COMPACT_ATOMS: atom_id res chain seq x y z
N MET A 1 -15.35 6.71 -10.43
CA MET A 1 -13.90 6.54 -10.20
C MET A 1 -13.65 5.05 -10.09
N GLN A 2 -12.83 4.47 -10.97
CA GLN A 2 -12.49 3.05 -10.87
C GLN A 2 -11.33 2.91 -9.89
N PHE A 3 -11.56 2.18 -8.81
CA PHE A 3 -10.52 1.83 -7.87
C PHE A 3 -9.82 0.55 -8.37
N PRO A 4 -8.49 0.47 -8.32
CA PRO A 4 -7.75 -0.71 -8.75
C PRO A 4 -8.13 -1.93 -7.92
N THR A 5 -8.26 -3.10 -8.57
CA THR A 5 -8.61 -4.37 -7.91
C THR A 5 -7.39 -5.10 -7.37
N GLN A 6 -6.22 -4.89 -7.97
CA GLN A 6 -4.94 -5.44 -7.54
C GLN A 6 -4.14 -4.37 -6.79
N ILE A 7 -3.76 -4.69 -5.55
CA ILE A 7 -3.10 -3.76 -4.64
C ILE A 7 -1.82 -4.41 -4.14
N TYR A 8 -0.71 -3.73 -4.33
CA TYR A 8 0.61 -4.14 -3.86
C TYR A 8 1.10 -3.19 -2.78
N VAL A 9 1.63 -3.75 -1.70
CA VAL A 9 2.19 -2.97 -0.60
C VAL A 9 3.71 -3.11 -0.64
N ALA A 10 4.42 -1.98 -0.75
CA ALA A 10 5.88 -1.95 -0.69
C ALA A 10 6.34 -2.48 0.69
N THR A 11 7.35 -3.34 0.71
CA THR A 11 7.87 -3.93 1.95
C THR A 11 8.86 -3.03 2.66
N GLN A 12 9.57 -2.19 1.90
CA GLN A 12 10.54 -1.24 2.42
C GLN A 12 9.90 0.15 2.63
N PRO A 13 10.25 0.83 3.73
CA PRO A 13 9.76 2.18 3.97
C PRO A 13 10.31 3.16 2.92
N VAL A 14 9.46 4.09 2.49
CA VAL A 14 9.78 5.09 1.47
C VAL A 14 9.72 6.50 2.06
N ASN A 15 10.52 7.41 1.51
CA ASN A 15 10.36 8.83 1.75
C ASN A 15 9.01 9.29 1.18
N LEU A 16 8.02 9.52 2.03
CA LEU A 16 6.68 9.93 1.58
C LEU A 16 6.56 11.42 1.21
N HIS A 17 7.66 12.19 1.19
CA HIS A 17 7.67 13.51 0.52
C HIS A 17 7.64 13.37 -1.01
N LEU A 18 7.97 12.20 -1.55
CA LEU A 18 7.91 11.90 -2.97
C LEU A 18 6.45 11.95 -3.46
N SER A 19 6.26 12.48 -4.67
CA SER A 19 4.97 12.58 -5.35
C SER A 19 4.95 11.67 -6.58
N PHE A 20 3.99 11.89 -7.50
CA PHE A 20 3.67 11.06 -8.66
C PHE A 20 4.88 10.43 -9.37
N ASP A 21 5.72 11.22 -10.05
CA ASP A 21 6.76 10.66 -10.93
C ASP A 21 7.84 9.89 -10.17
N ARG A 22 8.19 10.36 -8.96
CA ARG A 22 9.19 9.70 -8.13
C ARG A 22 8.65 8.41 -7.52
N LEU A 23 7.40 8.38 -7.08
CA LEU A 23 6.76 7.14 -6.61
C LEU A 23 6.55 6.16 -7.77
N ALA A 24 6.15 6.64 -8.96
CA ALA A 24 6.05 5.82 -10.16
C ALA A 24 7.42 5.26 -10.60
N GLY A 25 8.50 6.03 -10.41
CA GLY A 25 9.88 5.54 -10.55
C GLY A 25 10.18 4.38 -9.61
N LEU A 26 9.84 4.51 -8.32
CA LEU A 26 10.01 3.42 -7.36
C LEU A 26 9.22 2.15 -7.73
N VAL A 27 8.01 2.29 -8.30
CA VAL A 27 7.26 1.13 -8.79
C VAL A 27 8.07 0.36 -9.84
N ARG A 28 8.67 1.07 -10.81
CA ARG A 28 9.48 0.44 -11.86
C ARG A 28 10.80 -0.11 -11.32
N ASP A 29 11.54 0.73 -10.60
CA ASP A 29 12.94 0.49 -10.31
C ASP A 29 13.13 -0.41 -9.07
N ALA A 30 12.22 -0.32 -8.10
CA ALA A 30 12.34 -1.04 -6.83
C ALA A 30 11.29 -2.15 -6.65
N LEU A 31 10.07 -1.95 -7.15
CA LEU A 31 9.00 -2.95 -7.03
C LEU A 31 8.88 -3.88 -8.25
N GLY A 32 9.54 -3.54 -9.37
CA GLY A 32 9.52 -4.33 -10.61
C GLY A 32 8.18 -4.34 -11.34
N GLY A 33 7.32 -3.35 -11.10
CA GLY A 33 5.99 -3.25 -11.69
C GLY A 33 5.84 -2.12 -12.72
N ASP A 34 4.71 -2.10 -13.42
CA ASP A 34 4.30 -0.96 -14.25
C ASP A 34 3.31 -0.06 -13.46
N PRO A 35 3.67 1.20 -13.15
CA PRO A 35 2.78 2.13 -12.45
C PRO A 35 1.53 2.52 -13.28
N ARG A 36 1.46 2.17 -14.57
CA ARG A 36 0.33 2.45 -15.46
C ARG A 36 -0.59 1.24 -15.69
N ALA A 37 -0.23 0.05 -15.21
CA ALA A 37 -0.97 -1.20 -15.45
C ALA A 37 -2.32 -1.31 -14.70
N GLY A 38 -2.81 -0.23 -14.10
CA GLY A 38 -4.09 -0.23 -13.39
C GLY A 38 -4.04 -0.89 -12.00
N HIS A 39 -2.84 -1.11 -11.46
CA HIS A 39 -2.64 -1.57 -10.08
C HIS A 39 -2.47 -0.40 -9.12
N ALA A 40 -2.77 -0.65 -7.85
CA ALA A 40 -2.45 0.25 -6.75
C ALA A 40 -1.15 -0.15 -6.06
N PHE A 41 -0.34 0.83 -5.70
CA PHE A 41 0.89 0.64 -4.93
C PHE A 41 0.82 1.45 -3.65
N LEU A 42 0.80 0.75 -2.50
CA LEU A 42 0.80 1.35 -1.18
C LEU A 42 2.23 1.47 -0.65
N PHE A 43 2.63 2.70 -0.36
CA PHE A 43 3.90 3.06 0.25
C PHE A 43 3.67 3.51 1.69
N HIS A 44 4.63 3.28 2.55
CA HIS A 44 4.58 3.68 3.95
C HIS A 44 5.87 4.36 4.40
N ASN A 45 5.80 5.20 5.43
CA ASN A 45 7.01 5.75 6.04
C ASN A 45 7.62 4.75 7.03
N LYS A 46 8.85 5.03 7.50
CA LYS A 46 9.57 4.19 8.47
C LYS A 46 8.81 3.99 9.79
N ARG A 47 8.05 5.00 10.23
CA ARG A 47 7.26 4.93 11.46
C ARG A 47 5.87 4.30 11.26
N THR A 48 5.54 3.96 10.02
CA THR A 48 4.22 3.49 9.58
C THR A 48 3.04 4.35 10.05
N THR A 49 3.24 5.65 10.26
CA THR A 49 2.17 6.60 10.63
C THR A 49 1.51 7.25 9.42
N HIS A 50 2.11 7.09 8.25
CA HIS A 50 1.68 7.68 7.00
C HIS A 50 1.72 6.62 5.91
N VAL A 51 0.73 6.65 5.01
CA VAL A 51 0.68 5.81 3.81
C VAL A 51 0.27 6.62 2.60
N LYS A 52 0.86 6.30 1.45
CA LYS A 52 0.42 6.79 0.14
C LYS A 52 0.00 5.63 -0.72
N LEU A 53 -1.18 5.73 -1.33
CA LEU A 53 -1.61 4.82 -2.38
C LEU A 53 -1.47 5.52 -3.73
N LEU A 54 -0.62 5.01 -4.61
CA LEU A 54 -0.44 5.49 -5.98
C LEU A 54 -1.13 4.54 -6.95
N TRP A 55 -1.87 5.07 -7.92
CA TRP A 55 -2.33 4.32 -9.08
C TRP A 55 -2.54 5.23 -10.28
N HIS A 56 -2.64 4.64 -11.46
CA HIS A 56 -3.02 5.32 -12.70
C HIS A 56 -4.34 4.73 -13.20
N ASP A 57 -5.33 5.56 -13.50
CA ASP A 57 -6.67 5.12 -13.93
C ASP A 57 -6.82 4.95 -15.45
N GLY A 58 -5.71 4.98 -16.17
CA GLY A 58 -5.65 5.00 -17.64
C GLY A 58 -5.53 6.41 -18.22
N ARG A 59 -5.91 7.45 -17.48
CA ARG A 59 -5.83 8.86 -17.92
C ARG A 59 -4.91 9.69 -17.07
N SER A 60 -4.95 9.51 -15.75
CA SER A 60 -4.16 10.31 -14.82
C SER A 60 -3.63 9.47 -13.66
N TYR A 61 -2.51 9.93 -13.10
CA TYR A 61 -2.03 9.44 -11.82
C TYR A 61 -2.87 10.02 -10.68
N ARG A 62 -3.06 9.20 -9.66
CA ARG A 62 -3.81 9.53 -8.45
C ARG A 62 -2.99 9.10 -7.23
N ILE A 63 -3.02 9.94 -6.20
CA ILE A 63 -2.44 9.65 -4.89
C ILE A 63 -3.52 9.87 -3.84
N LEU A 64 -3.74 8.86 -3.01
CA LEU A 64 -4.37 9.01 -1.70
C LEU A 64 -3.26 9.10 -0.65
N TYR A 65 -3.25 10.14 0.18
CA TYR A 65 -2.26 10.30 1.25
C TYR A 65 -2.96 10.36 2.61
N CYS A 66 -2.69 9.38 3.46
CA CYS A 66 -3.30 9.25 4.79
C CYS A 66 -2.24 9.39 5.88
N ARG A 67 -2.60 10.09 6.96
CA ARG A 67 -1.84 10.20 8.20
C ARG A 67 -2.74 9.83 9.36
N LEU A 68 -2.26 8.97 10.25
CA LEU A 68 -2.93 8.75 11.53
C LEU A 68 -2.56 9.84 12.52
N ASP A 69 -3.54 10.37 13.25
CA ASP A 69 -3.28 11.28 14.36
C ASP A 69 -2.68 10.55 15.58
N ARG A 70 -3.01 9.26 15.75
CA ARG A 70 -2.44 8.36 16.78
C ARG A 70 -2.29 6.94 16.22
N GLY A 71 -1.29 6.21 16.73
CA GLY A 71 -1.05 4.82 16.33
C GLY A 71 -0.21 4.68 15.07
N ARG A 72 -0.26 3.49 14.46
CA ARG A 72 0.54 3.10 13.29
C ARG A 72 -0.27 2.19 12.38
N PHE A 73 -0.18 2.42 11.08
CA PHE A 73 -0.62 1.50 10.06
C PHE A 73 0.17 0.19 10.17
N ARG A 74 -0.50 -0.94 9.89
CA ARG A 74 0.11 -2.27 9.90
C ARG A 74 0.46 -2.68 8.47
N ILE A 75 1.73 -2.52 8.12
CA ILE A 75 2.26 -2.73 6.77
C ILE A 75 3.08 -4.03 6.79
N PRO A 76 2.91 -4.92 5.79
CA PRO A 76 2.33 -6.25 5.95
C PRO A 76 3.03 -7.13 7.00
N MET A 77 2.23 -7.86 7.76
CA MET A 77 2.66 -8.68 8.91
C MET A 77 3.49 -9.92 8.53
N SER A 78 3.48 -10.32 7.26
CA SER A 78 4.14 -11.54 6.77
C SER A 78 4.71 -11.25 5.41
N ILE A 79 5.93 -10.73 5.40
CA ILE A 79 6.69 -10.44 4.19
C ILE A 79 7.54 -11.68 3.89
N PRO A 80 7.34 -12.37 2.76
CA PRO A 80 8.24 -13.43 2.34
C PRO A 80 9.68 -12.92 2.25
N ALA A 81 10.66 -13.76 2.60
CA ALA A 81 12.07 -13.36 2.54
C ALA A 81 12.43 -12.91 1.11
N GLY A 82 12.98 -11.69 1.00
CA GLY A 82 13.37 -11.10 -0.28
C GLY A 82 12.23 -10.45 -1.09
N ALA A 83 10.98 -10.49 -0.63
CA ALA A 83 9.88 -9.84 -1.33
C ALA A 83 10.00 -8.30 -1.26
N VAL A 84 9.91 -7.63 -2.42
CA VAL A 84 9.93 -6.17 -2.54
C VAL A 84 8.54 -5.53 -2.38
N HIS A 85 7.49 -6.31 -2.67
CA HIS A 85 6.09 -5.96 -2.42
C HIS A 85 5.29 -7.21 -2.01
N VAL A 86 4.11 -7.00 -1.43
CA VAL A 86 3.14 -8.05 -1.10
C VAL A 86 1.78 -7.65 -1.66
N GLU A 87 1.11 -8.57 -2.36
CA GLU A 87 -0.27 -8.36 -2.80
C GLU A 87 -1.24 -8.45 -1.62
N VAL A 88 -2.21 -7.56 -1.57
CA VAL A 88 -3.27 -7.54 -0.56
C VAL A 88 -4.64 -7.42 -1.21
N SER A 89 -5.63 -8.04 -0.58
CA SER A 89 -7.03 -7.88 -0.98
C SER A 89 -7.55 -6.47 -0.65
N SER A 90 -8.64 -6.07 -1.30
CA SER A 90 -9.34 -4.81 -0.95
C SER A 90 -9.73 -4.74 0.52
N ARG A 91 -10.12 -5.87 1.11
CA ARG A 91 -10.47 -5.94 2.54
C ARG A 91 -9.26 -5.73 3.44
N GLU A 92 -8.11 -6.28 3.09
CA GLU A 92 -6.86 -6.03 3.81
C GLU A 92 -6.41 -4.57 3.67
N LEU A 93 -6.58 -3.97 2.48
CA LEU A 93 -6.32 -2.54 2.30
C LEU A 93 -7.22 -1.68 3.20
N GLU A 94 -8.52 -1.95 3.27
CA GLU A 94 -9.44 -1.24 4.18
C GLU A 94 -8.95 -1.31 5.62
N LEU A 95 -8.59 -2.51 6.10
CA LEU A 95 -8.08 -2.70 7.46
C LEU A 95 -6.76 -1.97 7.71
N ILE A 96 -5.88 -1.92 6.70
CA ILE A 96 -4.67 -1.10 6.74
C ILE A 96 -5.08 0.36 6.91
N LEU A 97 -5.96 0.89 6.06
CA LEU A 97 -6.35 2.30 6.06
C LEU A 97 -7.14 2.72 7.31
N GLU A 98 -7.88 1.80 7.94
CA GLU A 98 -8.59 2.02 9.21
C GLU A 98 -7.63 2.08 10.42
N GLY A 99 -6.35 1.70 10.27
CA GLY A 99 -5.33 1.85 11.30
C GLY A 99 -5.45 0.86 12.48
N ILE A 100 -6.06 -0.31 12.27
CA ILE A 100 -6.56 -1.16 13.37
C ILE A 100 -5.48 -2.09 13.97
N ASP A 101 -5.45 -2.10 15.30
CA ASP A 101 -4.63 -2.89 16.22
C ASP A 101 -4.71 -4.44 16.04
N ASP A 102 -3.78 -5.16 16.68
CA ASP A 102 -3.43 -6.58 16.54
C ASP A 102 -4.55 -7.61 16.50
N LYS A 103 -5.64 -7.34 17.20
CA LYS A 103 -6.71 -8.33 17.42
C LYS A 103 -7.64 -8.46 16.21
N LEU A 104 -7.88 -7.39 15.47
CA LEU A 104 -8.92 -7.36 14.41
C LEU A 104 -8.41 -7.89 13.06
N LEU A 105 -7.12 -7.69 12.74
CA LEU A 105 -6.49 -8.28 11.55
C LEU A 105 -6.41 -9.81 11.61
N ARG A 106 -6.19 -10.39 12.79
CA ARG A 106 -6.25 -11.86 12.98
C ARG A 106 -7.64 -12.42 12.70
N LEU A 107 -8.69 -11.63 12.97
CA LEU A 107 -10.08 -12.02 12.70
C LEU A 107 -10.42 -11.92 11.22
N ALA A 108 -9.98 -10.86 10.53
CA ALA A 108 -10.22 -10.71 9.09
C ALA A 108 -9.62 -11.87 8.26
N ARG A 109 -8.41 -12.33 8.59
CA ARG A 109 -7.75 -13.47 7.93
C ARG A 109 -8.50 -14.80 8.07
N ARG A 110 -9.37 -14.93 9.08
CA ARG A 110 -10.17 -16.16 9.31
C ARG A 110 -11.43 -16.22 8.46
N THR A 111 -11.93 -15.07 8.00
CA THR A 111 -13.19 -14.97 7.25
C THR A 111 -13.00 -15.18 5.74
N VAL A 112 -11.76 -15.16 5.24
CA VAL A 112 -11.43 -15.31 3.81
C VAL A 112 -11.20 -16.79 3.43
N ARG A 113 -11.86 -17.73 4.11
CA ARG A 113 -11.76 -19.17 3.79
C ARG A 113 -13.08 -19.69 3.23
#